data_AF-A0A5P2VZ06-F1
#
_entry.id   AF-A0A5P2VZ06-F1
#
_cell.length_a   1.000
_cell.length_b   1.000
_cell.length_c   1.000
_cell.angle_alpha   90.00
_cell.angle_beta   90.00
_cell.angle_gamma   90.00
#
_symmetry.space_group_name_H-M   'P 1'
#
loop_
_entity.id
_entity.type
_entity.pdbx_description
1 polymer ?
#
loop_
_entity_poly.entity_id
_entity_poly.type
_entity_poly.pdbx_seq_one_letter_code
_entity_poly.pdbx_strand_id
1 'polypeptide(L)'
;MIDAGLPQPVPAPDFGILMPVRVYFDDLDPFGMLHNTRYSLLVERACSMLWETMAEERLGDDEFIIFKKVEIAHEAPVHGAGFYAVQLWVTSSCTVGGEASSF
;
A
#
# COMPACT_ATOMS: atom_id res chain seq x y z
N MET A 1 -4.53 -2.66 32.40
CA MET A 1 -4.99 -1.47 31.66
C MET A 1 -3.77 -0.97 30.92
N ILE A 2 -3.61 -1.37 29.65
CA ILE A 2 -2.44 -1.01 28.84
C ILE A 2 -2.84 0.26 28.11
N ASP A 3 -2.14 1.35 28.40
CA ASP A 3 -2.28 2.62 27.69
C ASP A 3 -1.68 2.45 26.30
N ALA A 4 -2.50 2.02 25.34
CA ALA A 4 -2.16 2.11 23.93
C ALA A 4 -2.40 3.56 23.50
N GLY A 5 -1.45 4.43 23.84
CA GLY A 5 -1.49 5.84 23.49
C GLY A 5 -1.84 6.00 22.02
N LEU A 6 -2.77 6.92 21.74
CA LEU A 6 -3.22 7.23 20.37
C LEU A 6 -1.99 7.41 19.47
N PRO A 7 -1.95 6.76 18.29
CA PRO A 7 -0.85 6.94 17.35
C PRO A 7 -0.71 8.44 17.07
N GLN A 8 0.46 8.98 17.39
CA GLN A 8 0.76 10.38 17.13
C GLN A 8 0.80 10.60 15.62
N PRO A 9 0.33 11.75 15.10
CA PRO A 9 0.46 12.09 13.69
C PRO A 9 1.95 12.03 13.31
N VAL A 10 2.31 11.03 12.53
CA VAL A 10 3.65 10.97 11.94
C VAL A 10 3.64 11.99 10.80
N PRO A 11 4.56 12.97 10.77
CA PRO A 11 4.68 13.89 9.65
C PRO A 11 4.78 13.08 8.37
N ALA A 12 3.95 13.38 7.36
CA ALA A 12 4.08 12.76 6.06
C ALA A 12 5.51 13.05 5.57
N PRO A 13 6.30 12.02 5.24
CA PRO A 13 7.65 12.27 4.78
C PRO A 13 7.62 13.03 3.45
N ASP A 14 8.48 14.05 3.31
CA ASP A 14 8.73 14.76 2.04
C ASP A 14 9.41 13.86 0.97
N PHE A 15 9.54 12.57 1.26
CA PHE A 15 10.18 11.56 0.42
C PHE A 15 9.21 10.41 0.12
N GLY A 16 9.26 9.89 -1.11
CA GLY A 16 8.44 8.77 -1.57
C GLY A 16 8.22 8.82 -3.08
N ILE A 17 7.70 7.73 -3.63
CA ILE A 17 7.34 7.62 -5.06
C ILE A 17 5.82 7.70 -5.18
N LEU A 18 5.33 8.57 -6.06
CA LEU A 18 3.91 8.65 -6.41
C LEU A 18 3.59 7.63 -7.48
N MET A 19 2.78 6.64 -7.11
CA MET A 19 2.30 5.60 -8.01
C MET A 19 0.90 5.96 -8.51
N PRO A 20 0.69 6.07 -9.84
CA PRO A 20 -0.62 6.40 -10.39
C PRO A 20 -1.57 5.21 -10.23
N VAL A 21 -2.71 5.41 -9.59
CA VAL A 21 -3.76 4.39 -9.45
C VAL A 21 -5.08 4.87 -10.04
N ARG A 22 -5.91 3.94 -10.46
CA ARG A 22 -7.25 4.23 -10.94
C ARG A 22 -8.29 3.74 -9.95
N VAL A 23 -9.22 4.63 -9.59
CA VAL A 23 -10.46 4.32 -8.89
C VAL A 23 -11.54 4.10 -9.93
N TYR A 24 -12.13 2.92 -9.94
CA TYR A 24 -13.24 2.56 -10.81
C TYR A 24 -14.58 2.84 -10.13
N PHE A 25 -15.65 2.88 -10.91
CA PHE A 25 -17.00 3.03 -10.37
C PHE A 25 -17.31 1.96 -9.31
N ASP A 26 -16.90 0.72 -9.56
CA ASP A 26 -17.11 -0.42 -8.65
C ASP A 26 -16.27 -0.37 -7.36
N ASP A 27 -15.30 0.55 -7.29
CA ASP A 27 -14.54 0.80 -6.06
C ASP A 27 -15.31 1.75 -5.12
N LEU A 28 -16.34 2.43 -5.60
CA LEU A 28 -17.14 3.37 -4.81
C LEU A 28 -18.23 2.67 -4.01
N ASP A 29 -18.52 3.21 -2.84
CA ASP A 29 -19.66 2.86 -2.01
C ASP A 29 -20.95 3.58 -2.49
N PRO A 30 -22.12 3.30 -1.91
CA PRO A 30 -23.38 3.95 -2.30
C PRO A 30 -23.42 5.47 -2.13
N PHE A 31 -22.48 6.06 -1.38
CA PHE A 31 -22.35 7.51 -1.22
C PHE A 31 -21.40 8.14 -2.25
N GLY A 32 -20.85 7.34 -3.17
CA GLY A 32 -19.89 7.79 -4.19
C GLY A 32 -18.50 8.05 -3.62
N MET A 33 -18.20 7.51 -2.43
CA MET A 33 -16.88 7.57 -1.81
C MET A 33 -16.13 6.26 -2.05
N LEU A 34 -14.82 6.28 -2.04
CA LEU A 34 -14.04 5.04 -2.09
C LEU A 34 -14.42 4.14 -0.90
N HIS A 35 -14.87 2.93 -1.18
CA HIS A 35 -15.24 1.97 -0.14
C HIS A 35 -14.02 1.66 0.74
N ASN A 36 -14.22 1.56 2.07
CA ASN A 36 -13.12 1.45 3.04
C ASN A 36 -12.13 0.30 2.74
N THR A 37 -12.62 -0.85 2.29
CA THR A 37 -11.79 -2.01 1.91
C THR A 37 -11.00 -1.81 0.62
N ARG A 38 -11.29 -0.77 -0.17
CA ARG A 38 -10.60 -0.50 -1.43
C ARG A 38 -9.33 0.32 -1.24
N TYR A 39 -9.13 0.95 -0.08
CA TYR A 39 -7.86 1.63 0.21
C TYR A 39 -6.68 0.66 0.23
N SER A 40 -6.82 -0.52 0.86
CA SER A 40 -5.77 -1.55 0.81
C SER A 40 -5.52 -2.05 -0.61
N LEU A 41 -6.58 -2.18 -1.42
CA LEU A 41 -6.45 -2.57 -2.82
C LEU A 41 -5.66 -1.54 -3.64
N LEU A 42 -5.85 -0.24 -3.40
CA LEU A 42 -5.06 0.80 -4.08
C LEU A 42 -3.58 0.73 -3.70
N VAL A 43 -3.27 0.46 -2.42
CA VAL A 43 -1.89 0.26 -1.95
C VAL A 43 -1.27 -0.97 -2.60
N GLU A 44 -1.99 -2.09 -2.69
CA GLU A 44 -1.50 -3.32 -3.33
C GLU A 44 -1.23 -3.11 -4.82
N ARG A 45 -2.12 -2.43 -5.54
CA ARG A 45 -1.91 -2.05 -6.95
C ARG A 45 -0.66 -1.19 -7.11
N ALA A 46 -0.48 -0.19 -6.24
CA ALA A 46 0.70 0.67 -6.23
C ALA A 46 2.00 -0.11 -5.99
N CYS A 47 2.01 -1.00 -4.99
CA CYS A 47 3.16 -1.86 -4.69
C CYS A 47 3.47 -2.83 -5.85
N SER A 48 2.44 -3.40 -6.47
CA SER A 48 2.60 -4.31 -7.61
C SER A 48 3.26 -3.60 -8.80
N MET A 49 2.77 -2.42 -9.16
CA MET A 49 3.40 -1.61 -10.22
C MET A 49 4.84 -1.22 -9.87
N LEU A 50 5.11 -0.83 -8.63
CA LEU A 50 6.48 -0.51 -8.20
C LEU A 50 7.40 -1.74 -8.33
N TRP A 51 6.91 -2.91 -7.93
CA TRP A 51 7.66 -4.16 -8.05
C TRP A 51 7.90 -4.54 -9.51
N GLU A 52 6.89 -4.44 -10.38
CA GLU A 52 7.04 -4.67 -11.83
C GLU A 52 8.15 -3.79 -12.42
N THR A 53 8.20 -2.50 -12.05
CA THR A 53 9.26 -1.60 -12.52
C THR A 53 10.67 -1.97 -12.00
N MET A 54 10.76 -2.68 -10.87
CA MET A 54 12.04 -3.13 -10.31
C MET A 54 12.44 -4.55 -10.77
N ALA A 55 11.45 -5.40 -11.01
CA ALA A 55 11.64 -6.80 -11.41
C ALA A 55 12.24 -6.90 -12.82
N GLU A 56 11.89 -5.98 -13.73
CA GLU A 56 12.55 -5.86 -15.03
C GLU A 56 14.08 -5.67 -14.92
N GLU A 57 14.58 -5.14 -13.79
CA GLU A 57 16.01 -4.90 -13.60
C GLU A 57 16.72 -5.97 -12.76
N ARG A 58 16.07 -6.69 -11.81
CA ARG A 58 16.82 -7.34 -10.72
C ARG A 58 16.25 -8.58 -10.01
N LEU A 59 15.06 -9.11 -10.31
CA LEU A 59 14.44 -10.15 -9.45
C LEU A 59 14.08 -11.41 -10.25
N GLY A 60 14.31 -12.59 -9.66
CA GLY A 60 13.96 -13.88 -10.26
C GLY A 60 12.47 -14.19 -10.11
N ASP A 61 11.96 -15.10 -10.95
CA ASP A 61 10.52 -15.43 -11.07
C ASP A 61 9.84 -15.96 -9.78
N ASP A 62 10.60 -16.25 -8.73
CA ASP A 62 10.13 -16.90 -7.49
C ASP A 62 9.98 -15.95 -6.28
N GLU A 63 10.07 -14.63 -6.48
CA GLU A 63 9.90 -13.65 -5.40
C GLU A 63 8.47 -13.11 -5.30
N PHE A 64 7.88 -13.20 -4.10
CA PHE A 64 6.52 -12.75 -3.82
C PHE A 64 6.48 -11.77 -2.65
N ILE A 65 5.64 -10.75 -2.75
CA ILE A 65 5.34 -9.84 -1.63
C ILE A 65 4.09 -10.35 -0.90
N ILE A 66 4.19 -10.49 0.41
CA ILE A 66 3.06 -10.81 1.29
C ILE A 66 2.96 -9.77 2.39
N PHE A 67 1.77 -9.20 2.58
CA PHE A 67 1.50 -8.28 3.68
C PHE A 67 1.21 -9.05 4.96
N LYS A 68 2.07 -8.90 5.97
CA LYS A 68 1.84 -9.46 7.31
C LYS A 68 0.78 -8.68 8.10
N LYS A 69 0.72 -7.36 7.92
CA LYS A 69 -0.16 -6.44 8.64
C LYS A 69 -0.43 -5.22 7.75
N VAL A 70 -1.67 -4.77 7.73
CA VAL A 70 -2.09 -3.53 7.07
C VAL A 70 -2.85 -2.68 8.09
N GLU A 71 -2.46 -1.42 8.24
CA GLU A 71 -3.12 -0.44 9.08
C GLU A 71 -3.45 0.79 8.24
N ILE A 72 -4.71 1.23 8.27
CA ILE A 72 -5.20 2.35 7.46
C ILE A 72 -5.89 3.35 8.37
N ALA A 73 -5.38 4.58 8.37
CA ALA A 73 -6.05 5.74 8.93
C ALA A 73 -6.72 6.53 7.79
N HIS A 74 -7.95 6.96 8.00
CA HIS A 74 -8.73 7.70 7.00
C HIS A 74 -8.81 9.17 7.43
N GLU A 75 -8.05 10.04 6.78
CA GLU A 75 -8.03 11.48 7.07
C GLU A 75 -9.10 12.25 6.29
N ALA A 76 -9.37 11.84 5.05
CA ALA A 76 -10.39 12.44 4.19
C ALA A 76 -10.95 11.40 3.21
N PRO A 77 -12.24 11.48 2.84
CA PRO A 77 -12.83 10.60 1.84
C PRO A 77 -12.30 10.91 0.43
N VAL A 78 -12.02 9.85 -0.33
CA VAL A 78 -11.79 9.93 -1.78
C VAL A 78 -13.14 9.87 -2.52
N HIS A 79 -13.38 10.81 -3.44
CA HIS A 79 -14.68 10.98 -4.10
C HIS A 79 -14.63 10.73 -5.60
N GLY A 80 -15.48 9.82 -6.08
CA GLY A 80 -15.64 9.59 -7.52
C GLY A 80 -14.52 8.79 -8.17
N ALA A 81 -14.83 8.24 -9.33
CA ALA A 81 -13.90 7.48 -10.15
C ALA A 81 -12.91 8.41 -10.88
N GLY A 82 -11.69 7.93 -11.10
CA GLY A 82 -10.66 8.75 -11.73
C GLY A 82 -9.25 8.26 -11.46
N PHE A 83 -8.28 9.09 -11.85
CA PHE A 83 -6.87 8.86 -11.57
C PHE A 83 -6.48 9.56 -10.27
N TYR A 84 -5.81 8.81 -9.42
CA TYR A 84 -5.27 9.24 -8.14
C TYR A 84 -3.81 8.81 -8.04
N ALA A 85 -3.15 9.19 -6.95
CA ALA A 85 -1.81 8.72 -6.64
C ALA A 85 -1.79 8.08 -5.25
N VAL A 86 -1.03 7.00 -5.12
CA VAL A 86 -0.59 6.45 -3.83
C VAL A 86 0.88 6.79 -3.66
N GLN A 87 1.23 7.44 -2.56
CA GLN A 87 2.62 7.69 -2.22
C GLN A 87 3.17 6.47 -1.46
N LEU A 88 4.27 5.90 -1.96
CA LEU A 88 4.96 4.78 -1.31
C LEU A 88 6.31 5.23 -0.78
N TRP A 89 6.64 4.82 0.44
CA TRP A 89 7.94 5.02 1.06
C TRP A 89 8.24 3.89 2.04
N VAL A 90 9.53 3.61 2.23
CA VAL A 90 10.00 2.64 3.22
C VAL A 90 10.47 3.42 4.46
N THR A 91 9.88 3.12 5.62
CA THR A 91 10.29 3.71 6.90
C THR A 91 11.43 2.93 7.55
N SER A 92 11.47 1.61 7.32
CA SER A 92 12.57 0.74 7.73
C SER A 92 12.61 -0.50 6.84
N SER A 93 13.80 -0.97 6.51
CA SER A 93 14.01 -2.25 5.82
C SER A 93 14.60 -3.26 6.79
N CYS A 94 14.14 -4.51 6.74
CA CYS A 94 14.77 -5.63 7.42
C CYS A 94 15.08 -6.71 6.37
N THR A 95 16.29 -7.25 6.39
CA THR A 95 16.63 -8.45 5.61
C THR A 95 16.42 -9.66 6.51
N VAL A 96 15.37 -10.44 6.23
CA VAL A 96 15.15 -11.72 6.91
C VAL A 96 15.70 -12.81 5.99
N GLY A 97 16.83 -13.41 6.37
CA GLY A 97 17.34 -14.61 5.69
C GLY A 97 16.52 -15.83 6.15
N GLY A 98 15.81 -16.47 5.23
CA GLY A 98 15.17 -17.76 5.45
C GLY A 98 15.78 -18.81 4.53
N GLU A 99 16.23 -19.94 5.08
CA GLU A 99 16.53 -21.13 4.26
C GLU A 99 15.23 -21.62 3.61
N ALA A 100 15.24 -21.73 2.28
CA ALA A 100 14.15 -22.37 1.54
C ALA A 100 14.00 -23.81 2.05
N SER A 101 12.98 -24.06 2.87
CA SER A 101 12.62 -25.41 3.25
C SER A 101 11.85 -26.01 2.08
N SER A 102 12.51 -26.90 1.34
CA SER A 102 11.88 -27.71 0.30
C SER A 102 10.71 -28.52 0.90
N PHE A 103 9.54 -28.40 0.29
CA PHE A 103 8.40 -29.31 0.52
C PHE A 103 8.58 -30.60 -0.28
#